data_AF-A0A847M8U9-F1
#
_entry.id   AF-A0A847M8U9-F1
#
_cell.length_a   1.000
_cell.length_b   1.000
_cell.length_c   1.000
_cell.angle_alpha   90.00
_cell.angle_beta   90.00
_cell.angle_gamma   90.00
#
_symmetry.space_group_name_H-M   'P 1'
#
loop_
_entity.id
_entity.type
_entity.pdbx_description
1 polymer ?
#
loop_
_entity_poly.entity_id
_entity_poly.type
_entity_poly.pdbx_seq_one_letter_code
_entity_poly.pdbx_strand_id
1 'polypeptide(L)'
;MRLTEKATVLAALALVAMATILTGCGGVGDETPPEATAAIVVVGVIDKESQDFLQVPASVVVGSVRGTATVEEGSVVLRDVPFGTDTPPTQPMTVTARGYVTEAYPVQISLTTVTFVTAEMTEADLTKTGIIEGWIRDAASGLPLASAAVYFEYQPIAGEAVVVKGYTDSDGYYIIGGMPIGRVEATAAAEGYLTDAVVLNVSQAAGSDQPQHLDFELVSGETTVPVSGRVVNVATQQPIVGATVRIGDLPIVETDVQGQFTIPQVLVGQQELMVKASGFDDYRQKIQVAPGMSTLRVQMNEAGDQPPPAPYTISGTVTLLGAPEGARAQVEVFDTIAGVVATETVTDTDGGYGAFVLPGEYQITVSYERHSISRTVILGGGGQKLEDINFTLTIF
;
A
#
# COMPACT_ATOMS: atom_id res chain seq x y z
N MET A 1 -10.19 31.04 -31.98
CA MET A 1 -10.93 31.47 -30.78
C MET A 1 -10.63 30.62 -29.54
N ARG A 2 -10.13 29.37 -29.66
CA ARG A 2 -9.80 28.47 -28.53
C ARG A 2 -8.40 28.60 -27.91
N LEU A 3 -7.53 29.45 -28.44
CA LEU A 3 -6.17 29.70 -27.91
C LEU A 3 -6.13 30.91 -26.96
N THR A 4 -7.07 31.84 -27.14
CA THR A 4 -7.17 33.04 -26.30
C THR A 4 -7.78 32.72 -24.94
N GLU A 5 -8.74 31.80 -24.85
CA GLU A 5 -9.39 31.39 -23.58
C GLU A 5 -8.42 30.69 -22.62
N LYS A 6 -7.55 29.79 -23.12
CA LYS A 6 -6.51 29.11 -22.33
C LYS A 6 -5.50 30.07 -21.69
N ALA A 7 -5.21 31.19 -22.35
CA ALA A 7 -4.31 32.21 -21.82
C ALA A 7 -4.97 33.06 -20.72
N THR A 8 -6.29 33.24 -20.75
CA THR A 8 -7.04 34.07 -19.79
C THR A 8 -7.11 33.45 -18.39
N VAL A 9 -7.26 32.13 -18.27
CA VAL A 9 -7.36 31.44 -16.97
C VAL A 9 -6.00 31.41 -16.26
N LEU A 10 -4.92 31.07 -16.99
CA LEU A 10 -3.55 31.17 -16.45
C LEU A 10 -3.14 32.63 -16.14
N ALA A 11 -3.58 33.60 -16.97
CA ALA A 11 -3.32 35.02 -16.70
C ALA A 11 -4.12 35.56 -15.49
N ALA A 12 -5.33 35.04 -15.24
CA ALA A 12 -6.15 35.40 -14.08
C ALA A 12 -5.52 34.89 -12.77
N LEU A 13 -5.02 33.64 -12.74
CA LEU A 13 -4.26 33.08 -11.63
C LEU A 13 -2.99 33.90 -11.33
N ALA A 14 -2.31 34.40 -12.36
CA ALA A 14 -1.13 35.27 -12.20
C ALA A 14 -1.48 36.68 -11.68
N LEU A 15 -2.66 37.23 -12.01
CA LEU A 15 -3.07 38.57 -11.60
C LEU A 15 -3.54 38.66 -10.14
N VAL A 16 -4.21 37.62 -9.61
CA VAL A 16 -4.68 37.58 -8.21
C VAL A 16 -3.50 37.57 -7.23
N ALA A 17 -2.35 37.00 -7.61
CA ALA A 17 -1.14 37.01 -6.79
C ALA A 17 -0.40 38.37 -6.78
N MET A 18 -0.50 39.17 -7.85
CA MET A 18 0.20 40.47 -7.92
C MET A 18 -0.39 41.54 -7.01
N ALA A 19 -1.64 41.39 -6.55
CA ALA A 19 -2.31 42.39 -5.72
C ALA A 19 -1.99 42.30 -4.22
N THR A 20 -1.31 41.25 -3.74
CA THR A 20 -1.07 41.03 -2.30
C THR A 20 0.41 41.15 -1.86
N ILE A 21 1.32 41.54 -2.76
CA ILE A 21 2.75 41.77 -2.43
C ILE A 21 3.09 43.26 -2.57
N LEU A 22 2.49 44.11 -1.73
CA LEU A 22 2.84 45.54 -1.69
C LEU A 22 2.76 46.10 -0.26
N THR A 23 3.58 45.56 0.65
CA THR A 23 4.04 46.31 1.83
C THR A 23 5.39 45.78 2.28
N GLY A 24 6.42 46.63 2.27
CA GLY A 24 7.67 46.37 2.98
C GLY A 24 8.96 46.61 2.20
N CYS A 25 9.13 47.77 1.56
CA CYS A 25 10.48 48.23 1.19
C CYS A 25 11.09 48.93 2.42
N GLY A 26 12.02 48.26 3.11
CA GLY A 26 12.77 48.89 4.20
C GLY A 26 13.85 47.98 4.80
N GLY A 27 15.11 48.25 4.47
CA GLY A 27 16.27 47.85 5.26
C GLY A 27 17.08 46.68 4.69
N VAL A 28 18.23 47.00 4.09
CA VAL A 28 19.26 46.05 3.66
C VAL A 28 20.09 45.65 4.88
N GLY A 29 20.03 44.37 5.26
CA GLY A 29 21.01 43.68 6.08
C GLY A 29 21.43 42.41 5.33
N ASP A 30 22.70 42.06 5.37
CA ASP A 30 23.33 40.91 4.67
C ASP A 30 22.97 39.57 5.35
N GLU A 31 21.71 39.43 5.75
CA GLU A 31 21.18 38.18 6.25
C GLU A 31 20.70 37.40 5.04
N THR A 32 21.30 36.22 4.81
CA THR A 32 20.68 35.19 4.00
C THR A 32 19.22 35.08 4.43
N PRO A 33 18.24 35.27 3.52
CA PRO A 33 16.85 35.12 3.87
C PRO A 33 16.67 33.80 4.60
N PRO A 34 15.91 33.74 5.71
CA PRO A 34 15.63 32.47 6.36
C PRO A 34 15.09 31.52 5.29
N GLU A 35 15.68 30.32 5.19
CA GLU A 35 15.16 29.29 4.29
C GLU A 35 13.67 29.16 4.58
N ALA A 36 12.85 29.28 3.52
CA ALA A 36 11.43 29.09 3.67
C ALA A 36 11.21 27.73 4.34
N THR A 37 10.36 27.68 5.36
CA THR A 37 10.03 26.44 6.10
C THR A 37 8.75 25.80 5.60
N ALA A 38 8.01 26.50 4.74
CA ALA A 38 6.79 26.06 4.09
C ALA A 38 6.54 26.81 2.78
N ALA A 39 5.67 26.27 1.94
CA ALA A 39 5.32 26.79 0.63
C ALA A 39 3.99 27.56 0.64
N ILE A 40 3.82 28.38 -0.40
CA ILE A 40 2.52 28.95 -0.77
C ILE A 40 2.06 28.27 -2.06
N VAL A 41 0.85 27.73 -2.04
CA VAL A 41 0.23 27.06 -3.19
C VAL A 41 -1.05 27.77 -3.55
N VAL A 42 -1.21 28.13 -4.82
CA VAL A 42 -2.45 28.70 -5.38
C VAL A 42 -3.09 27.64 -6.26
N VAL A 43 -4.31 27.24 -5.93
CA VAL A 43 -5.05 26.22 -6.66
C VAL A 43 -6.26 26.86 -7.33
N GLY A 44 -6.28 26.89 -8.66
CA GLY A 44 -7.47 27.20 -9.45
C GLY A 44 -8.31 25.94 -9.65
N VAL A 45 -9.64 26.07 -9.59
CA VAL A 45 -10.56 24.93 -9.74
C VAL A 45 -11.53 25.20 -10.87
N ILE A 46 -11.49 24.36 -11.90
CA ILE A 46 -12.30 24.50 -13.11
C ILE A 46 -13.06 23.22 -13.41
N ASP A 47 -14.14 23.36 -14.15
CA ASP A 47 -14.87 22.25 -14.73
C ASP A 47 -14.10 21.71 -15.93
N LYS A 48 -13.93 20.38 -16.00
CA LYS A 48 -13.07 19.74 -17.00
C LYS A 48 -13.58 19.91 -18.43
N GLU A 49 -14.90 19.92 -18.64
CA GLU A 49 -15.48 19.98 -19.99
C GLU A 49 -15.58 21.41 -20.51
N SER A 50 -16.15 22.30 -19.70
CA SER A 50 -16.35 23.71 -20.06
C SER A 50 -15.08 24.54 -19.95
N GLN A 51 -14.15 24.13 -19.07
CA GLN A 51 -12.94 24.88 -18.70
C GLN A 51 -13.24 26.22 -17.99
N ASP A 52 -14.46 26.39 -17.48
CA ASP A 52 -14.90 27.53 -16.69
C ASP A 52 -14.73 27.25 -15.18
N PHE A 53 -14.73 28.31 -14.36
CA PHE A 53 -14.76 28.14 -12.91
C PHE A 53 -16.04 27.43 -12.46
N LEU A 54 -15.90 26.61 -11.41
CA LEU A 54 -17.04 25.93 -10.81
C LEU A 54 -18.07 26.93 -10.31
N GLN A 55 -19.35 26.61 -10.53
CA GLN A 55 -20.48 27.39 -10.01
C GLN A 55 -20.86 26.98 -8.57
N VAL A 56 -19.99 26.21 -7.90
CA VAL A 56 -20.11 25.74 -6.53
C VAL A 56 -18.75 25.88 -5.84
N PRO A 57 -18.70 26.09 -4.51
CA PRO A 57 -17.43 26.12 -3.79
C PRO A 57 -16.76 24.75 -3.80
N ALA A 58 -15.43 24.74 -3.82
CA ALA A 58 -14.61 23.53 -3.73
C ALA A 58 -13.73 23.56 -2.47
N SER A 59 -13.69 22.45 -1.73
CA SER A 59 -12.71 22.21 -0.67
C SER A 59 -11.41 21.73 -1.32
N VAL A 60 -10.29 22.35 -0.95
CA VAL A 60 -8.96 22.02 -1.45
C VAL A 60 -8.05 21.72 -0.27
N VAL A 61 -7.38 20.58 -0.29
CA VAL A 61 -6.36 20.19 0.68
C VAL A 61 -5.04 19.98 -0.04
N VAL A 62 -3.96 20.63 0.37
CA VAL A 62 -2.59 20.37 -0.12
C VAL A 62 -1.67 20.18 1.07
N GLY A 63 -1.02 19.01 1.16
CA GLY A 63 -0.10 18.69 2.26
C GLY A 63 -0.69 18.96 3.63
N SER A 64 -1.93 18.50 3.86
CA SER A 64 -2.77 18.73 5.04
C SER A 64 -3.36 20.13 5.24
N VAL A 65 -2.93 21.15 4.49
CA VAL A 65 -3.52 22.49 4.60
C VAL A 65 -4.80 22.57 3.79
N ARG A 66 -5.93 22.84 4.46
CA ARG A 66 -7.25 23.00 3.85
C ARG A 66 -7.59 24.47 3.56
N GLY A 67 -8.23 24.72 2.43
CA GLY A 67 -8.90 25.97 2.11
C GLY A 67 -10.13 25.74 1.22
N THR A 68 -10.84 26.82 0.91
CA THR A 68 -12.03 26.77 0.03
C THR A 68 -11.82 27.69 -1.16
N ALA A 69 -11.92 27.16 -2.37
CA ALA A 69 -12.06 27.95 -3.57
C ALA A 69 -13.52 28.41 -3.69
N THR A 70 -13.75 29.72 -3.57
CA THR A 70 -15.09 30.30 -3.67
C THR A 70 -15.51 30.43 -5.13
N VAL A 71 -16.82 30.53 -5.39
CA VAL A 71 -17.35 30.73 -6.75
C VAL A 71 -16.86 32.05 -7.36
N GLU A 72 -16.69 33.08 -6.52
CA GLU A 72 -16.23 34.41 -6.96
C GLU A 72 -14.75 34.41 -7.37
N GLU A 73 -13.90 33.75 -6.58
CA GLU A 73 -12.45 33.74 -6.81
C GLU A 73 -11.99 32.63 -7.75
N GLY A 74 -12.76 31.54 -7.87
CA GLY A 74 -12.43 30.36 -8.68
C GLY A 74 -11.14 29.65 -8.27
N SER A 75 -10.52 30.08 -7.17
CA SER A 75 -9.21 29.66 -6.71
C SER A 75 -9.07 29.84 -5.20
N VAL A 76 -8.03 29.24 -4.62
CA VAL A 76 -7.69 29.38 -3.20
C VAL A 76 -6.19 29.51 -3.02
N VAL A 77 -5.77 30.32 -2.05
CA VAL A 77 -4.37 30.48 -1.63
C VAL A 77 -4.15 29.71 -0.34
N LEU A 78 -3.36 28.64 -0.40
CA LEU A 78 -2.93 27.86 0.75
C LEU A 78 -1.54 28.32 1.19
N ARG A 79 -1.41 28.67 2.46
CA ARG A 79 -0.15 29.08 3.10
C ARG A 79 0.30 27.98 4.04
N ASP A 80 1.59 27.98 4.36
CA ASP A 80 2.18 27.04 5.30
C ASP A 80 2.07 25.57 4.85
N VAL A 81 2.03 25.33 3.54
CA VAL A 81 2.03 23.97 2.96
C VAL A 81 3.42 23.36 3.19
N PRO A 82 3.54 22.19 3.85
CA PRO A 82 4.83 21.54 4.06
C PRO A 82 5.49 21.19 2.72
N PHE A 83 6.83 21.23 2.62
CA PHE A 83 7.49 20.89 1.35
C PHE A 83 7.39 19.41 0.97
N GLY A 84 7.34 18.53 1.98
CA GLY A 84 7.43 17.09 1.79
C GLY A 84 8.89 16.62 1.83
N THR A 85 9.07 15.31 1.84
CA THR A 85 10.39 14.66 1.98
C THR A 85 10.96 14.17 0.64
N ASP A 86 10.14 14.15 -0.41
CA ASP A 86 10.55 13.71 -1.73
C ASP A 86 11.56 14.64 -2.40
N THR A 87 12.29 14.12 -3.39
CA THR A 87 13.21 14.91 -4.22
C THR A 87 12.88 14.69 -5.70
N PRO A 88 12.27 15.67 -6.40
CA PRO A 88 11.86 17.00 -5.92
C PRO A 88 10.72 16.93 -4.88
N PRO A 89 10.55 17.96 -4.02
CA PRO A 89 9.52 17.97 -2.98
C PRO A 89 8.11 17.86 -3.58
N THR A 90 7.32 16.92 -3.06
CA THR A 90 5.93 16.72 -3.48
C THR A 90 4.98 16.69 -2.29
N GLN A 91 3.73 17.11 -2.52
CA GLN A 91 2.64 17.00 -1.56
C GLN A 91 1.39 16.42 -2.23
N PRO A 92 0.60 15.61 -1.52
CA PRO A 92 -0.70 15.22 -2.02
C PRO A 92 -1.64 16.42 -2.06
N MET A 93 -2.43 16.52 -3.12
CA MET A 93 -3.55 17.44 -3.22
C MET A 93 -4.86 16.65 -3.37
N THR A 94 -5.91 17.14 -2.71
CA THR A 94 -7.30 16.68 -2.87
C THR A 94 -8.19 17.88 -3.18
N VAL A 95 -9.08 17.74 -4.15
CA VAL A 95 -10.10 18.74 -4.47
C VAL A 95 -11.47 18.08 -4.52
N THR A 96 -12.41 18.63 -3.75
CA THR A 96 -13.78 18.10 -3.64
C THR A 96 -14.79 19.21 -3.81
N ALA A 97 -15.78 19.00 -4.67
CA ALA A 97 -16.90 19.92 -4.88
C ALA A 97 -18.21 19.14 -5.02
N ARG A 98 -19.34 19.74 -4.59
CA ARG A 98 -20.66 19.11 -4.72
C ARG A 98 -21.01 18.95 -6.21
N GLY A 99 -21.44 17.76 -6.62
CA GLY A 99 -21.76 17.49 -8.02
C GLY A 99 -20.55 17.13 -8.88
N TYR A 100 -19.37 16.94 -8.28
CA TYR A 100 -18.15 16.55 -8.96
C TYR A 100 -17.51 15.32 -8.31
N VAL A 101 -16.76 14.56 -9.10
CA VAL A 101 -15.88 13.49 -8.61
C VAL A 101 -14.69 14.13 -7.91
N THR A 102 -14.31 13.62 -6.74
CA THR A 102 -13.11 14.10 -6.03
C THR A 102 -11.86 13.73 -6.80
N GLU A 103 -11.01 14.73 -7.00
CA GLU A 103 -9.73 14.59 -7.69
C GLU A 103 -8.59 14.62 -6.67
N ALA A 104 -7.65 13.69 -6.79
CA ALA A 104 -6.51 13.63 -5.89
C ALA A 104 -5.24 13.15 -6.61
N TYR A 105 -4.17 13.95 -6.52
CA TYR A 105 -2.90 13.68 -7.19
C TYR A 105 -1.75 14.42 -6.51
N PRO A 106 -0.49 13.96 -6.67
CA PRO A 106 0.67 14.65 -6.13
C PRO A 106 0.93 15.97 -6.88
N VAL A 107 1.38 16.98 -6.13
CA VAL A 107 1.79 18.30 -6.62
C VAL A 107 3.26 18.51 -6.29
N GLN A 108 4.07 18.86 -7.29
CA GLN A 108 5.46 19.28 -7.06
C GLN A 108 5.48 20.68 -6.44
N ILE A 109 6.16 20.81 -5.31
CA ILE A 109 6.22 22.05 -4.53
C ILE A 109 7.52 22.81 -4.85
N SER A 110 7.40 24.11 -5.13
CA SER A 110 8.55 24.98 -5.29
C SER A 110 9.06 25.44 -3.92
N LEU A 111 10.38 25.32 -3.70
CA LEU A 111 11.03 25.78 -2.46
C LEU A 111 11.25 27.30 -2.43
N THR A 112 11.18 27.97 -3.58
CA THR A 112 11.65 29.36 -3.73
C THR A 112 10.58 30.30 -4.28
N THR A 113 9.49 29.78 -4.83
CA THR A 113 8.42 30.55 -5.46
C THR A 113 7.05 30.00 -5.08
N VAL A 114 6.00 30.78 -5.33
CA VAL A 114 4.63 30.28 -5.26
C VAL A 114 4.42 29.15 -6.27
N THR A 115 3.77 28.07 -5.86
CA THR A 115 3.33 26.99 -6.75
C THR A 115 1.92 27.30 -7.24
N PHE A 116 1.70 27.25 -8.56
CA PHE A 116 0.37 27.38 -9.17
C PHE A 116 -0.08 26.03 -9.72
N VAL A 117 -1.30 25.61 -9.37
CA VAL A 117 -1.91 24.37 -9.85
C VAL A 117 -3.32 24.66 -10.33
N THR A 118 -3.75 23.96 -11.37
CA THR A 118 -5.15 23.92 -11.80
C THR A 118 -5.69 22.52 -11.55
N ALA A 119 -6.85 22.44 -10.90
CA ALA A 119 -7.63 21.22 -10.75
C ALA A 119 -8.80 21.22 -11.75
N GLU A 120 -8.86 20.19 -12.57
CA GLU A 120 -9.93 19.96 -13.54
C GLU A 120 -10.91 18.93 -12.98
N MET A 121 -12.11 19.36 -12.63
CA MET A 121 -13.10 18.54 -11.96
C MET A 121 -14.05 17.89 -12.97
N THR A 122 -14.30 16.59 -12.81
CA THR A 122 -15.26 15.84 -13.63
C THR A 122 -16.64 15.85 -12.97
N GLU A 123 -17.70 16.24 -13.70
CA GLU A 123 -19.07 16.22 -13.17
C GLU A 123 -19.48 14.79 -12.74
N ALA A 124 -20.22 14.71 -11.63
CA ALA A 124 -20.77 13.48 -11.09
C ALA A 124 -22.30 13.44 -11.27
N ASP A 125 -22.82 12.29 -11.72
CA ASP A 125 -24.26 12.04 -11.74
C ASP A 125 -24.75 11.84 -10.30
N LEU A 126 -25.35 12.87 -9.71
CA LEU A 126 -25.87 12.86 -8.34
C LEU A 126 -26.93 11.78 -8.10
N THR A 127 -27.54 11.24 -9.16
CA THR A 127 -28.50 10.14 -9.04
C THR A 127 -27.83 8.76 -8.95
N LYS A 128 -26.53 8.67 -9.28
CA LYS A 128 -25.75 7.42 -9.27
C LYS A 128 -24.53 7.47 -8.35
N THR A 129 -24.30 8.59 -7.68
CA THR A 129 -23.15 8.80 -6.81
C THR A 129 -23.57 9.31 -5.43
N GLY A 130 -22.68 9.12 -4.45
CA GLY A 130 -22.77 9.57 -3.08
C GLY A 130 -21.61 10.48 -2.68
N ILE A 131 -21.72 11.05 -1.48
CA ILE A 131 -20.66 11.82 -0.82
C ILE A 131 -20.39 11.15 0.53
N ILE A 132 -19.11 10.97 0.85
CA ILE A 132 -18.63 10.35 2.09
C ILE A 132 -17.66 11.33 2.74
N GLU A 133 -17.75 11.50 4.05
CA GLU A 133 -16.80 12.27 4.85
C GLU A 133 -16.39 11.47 6.09
N GLY A 134 -15.32 11.91 6.74
CA GLY A 134 -14.73 11.12 7.82
C GLY A 134 -13.55 11.77 8.50
N TRP A 135 -13.14 11.19 9.62
CA TRP A 135 -11.87 11.44 10.28
C TRP A 135 -11.00 10.19 10.28
N ILE A 136 -9.70 10.37 10.06
CA ILE A 136 -8.66 9.35 10.29
C ILE A 136 -7.86 9.77 11.52
N ARG A 137 -7.79 8.89 12.52
CA ARG A 137 -7.11 9.15 13.80
C ARG A 137 -6.17 8.01 14.17
N ASP A 138 -5.20 8.32 15.01
CA ASP A 138 -4.38 7.33 15.70
C ASP A 138 -5.25 6.61 16.75
N ALA A 139 -5.32 5.28 16.66
CA ALA A 139 -6.19 4.46 17.50
C ALA A 139 -5.83 4.51 19.00
N ALA A 140 -4.58 4.81 19.34
CA ALA A 140 -4.13 4.80 20.74
C ALA A 140 -4.29 6.17 21.42
N SER A 141 -4.00 7.25 20.71
CA SER A 141 -3.97 8.62 21.22
C SER A 141 -5.20 9.43 20.85
N GLY A 142 -5.96 9.03 19.82
CA GLY A 142 -7.10 9.79 19.27
C GLY A 142 -6.70 11.05 18.49
N LEU A 143 -5.40 11.28 18.31
CA LEU A 143 -4.88 12.42 17.55
C LEU A 143 -5.21 12.27 16.07
N PRO A 144 -5.53 13.36 15.36
CA PRO A 144 -5.80 13.33 13.93
C PRO A 144 -4.56 12.94 13.13
N LEU A 145 -4.76 12.15 12.08
CA LEU A 145 -3.70 11.80 11.13
C LEU A 145 -3.83 12.67 9.89
N ALA A 146 -2.91 13.63 9.77
CA ALA A 146 -2.81 14.55 8.64
C ALA A 146 -2.17 13.88 7.41
N SER A 147 -2.59 14.28 6.20
CA SER A 147 -2.10 13.71 4.94
C SER A 147 -2.25 12.18 4.81
N ALA A 148 -3.12 11.57 5.63
CA ALA A 148 -3.49 10.17 5.50
C ALA A 148 -4.30 9.97 4.22
N ALA A 149 -3.99 8.93 3.46
CA ALA A 149 -4.70 8.58 2.24
C ALA A 149 -5.97 7.79 2.59
N VAL A 150 -7.05 8.08 1.87
CA VAL A 150 -8.25 7.27 1.84
C VAL A 150 -8.59 6.95 0.39
N TYR A 151 -8.86 5.69 0.08
CA TYR A 151 -9.28 5.27 -1.24
C TYR A 151 -10.49 4.34 -1.15
N PHE A 152 -11.41 4.54 -2.09
CA PHE A 152 -12.68 3.84 -2.20
C PHE A 152 -12.71 3.11 -3.53
N GLU A 153 -12.93 1.80 -3.49
CA GLU A 153 -13.00 0.93 -4.66
C GLU A 153 -14.41 0.37 -4.82
N TYR A 154 -15.02 0.68 -5.98
CA TYR A 154 -16.27 0.09 -6.41
C TYR A 154 -16.03 -0.84 -7.59
N GLN A 155 -16.36 -2.12 -7.40
CA GLN A 155 -16.31 -3.12 -8.45
C GLN A 155 -17.71 -3.35 -9.04
N PRO A 156 -18.01 -2.88 -10.26
CA PRO A 156 -19.27 -3.18 -10.92
C PRO A 156 -19.36 -4.64 -11.37
N ILE A 157 -20.58 -5.11 -11.62
CA ILE A 157 -20.85 -6.46 -12.18
C ILE A 157 -20.20 -6.61 -13.57
N ALA A 158 -20.15 -5.52 -14.34
CA ALA A 158 -19.48 -5.45 -15.64
C ALA A 158 -18.79 -4.09 -15.77
N GLY A 159 -17.55 -4.10 -16.27
CA GLY A 159 -16.71 -2.91 -16.41
C GLY A 159 -15.48 -2.92 -15.49
N GLU A 160 -14.71 -1.84 -15.55
CA GLU A 160 -13.52 -1.64 -14.73
C GLU A 160 -13.89 -1.17 -13.32
N ALA A 161 -13.02 -1.46 -12.35
CA ALA A 161 -13.12 -0.92 -11.00
C ALA A 161 -13.07 0.62 -11.05
N VAL A 162 -13.93 1.28 -10.27
CA VAL A 162 -13.87 2.72 -10.06
C VAL A 162 -13.16 2.96 -8.74
N VAL A 163 -12.03 3.66 -8.78
CA VAL A 163 -11.27 4.06 -7.60
C VAL A 163 -11.33 5.56 -7.45
N VAL A 164 -11.83 6.03 -6.30
CA VAL A 164 -11.79 7.45 -5.91
C VAL A 164 -10.94 7.57 -4.65
N LYS A 165 -10.05 8.54 -4.60
CA LYS A 165 -9.12 8.72 -3.47
C LYS A 165 -9.07 10.17 -3.01
N GLY A 166 -8.59 10.38 -1.81
CA GLY A 166 -8.37 11.69 -1.21
C GLY A 166 -7.39 11.60 -0.04
N TYR A 167 -7.07 12.74 0.54
CA TYR A 167 -6.14 12.87 1.64
C TYR A 167 -6.74 13.74 2.74
N THR A 168 -6.41 13.43 3.99
CA THR A 168 -6.89 14.19 5.15
C THR A 168 -6.19 15.54 5.30
N ASP A 169 -6.92 16.50 5.84
CA ASP A 169 -6.36 17.78 6.32
C ASP A 169 -5.66 17.64 7.68
N SER A 170 -5.20 18.76 8.24
CA SER A 170 -4.51 18.83 9.54
C SER A 170 -5.37 18.38 10.72
N ASP A 171 -6.70 18.40 10.57
CA ASP A 171 -7.67 17.91 11.57
C ASP A 171 -8.00 16.42 11.35
N GLY A 172 -7.31 15.76 10.42
CA GLY A 172 -7.53 14.36 10.05
C GLY A 172 -8.82 14.15 9.25
N TYR A 173 -9.45 15.23 8.77
CA TYR A 173 -10.75 15.16 8.10
C TYR A 173 -10.59 15.00 6.59
N TYR A 174 -11.47 14.20 5.97
CA TYR A 174 -11.54 14.03 4.52
C TYR A 174 -12.97 14.11 4.01
N ILE A 175 -13.10 14.40 2.70
CA ILE A 175 -14.36 14.30 1.94
C ILE A 175 -14.07 13.62 0.61
N ILE A 176 -14.93 12.68 0.22
CA ILE A 176 -14.95 12.01 -1.08
C ILE A 176 -16.32 12.21 -1.71
N GLY A 177 -16.34 12.92 -2.83
CA GLY A 177 -17.50 13.14 -3.69
C GLY A 177 -17.44 12.31 -4.98
N GLY A 178 -18.62 12.04 -5.54
CA GLY A 178 -18.77 11.32 -6.82
C GLY A 178 -18.54 9.81 -6.72
N MET A 179 -18.62 9.25 -5.52
CA MET A 179 -18.45 7.81 -5.32
C MET A 179 -19.68 7.03 -5.83
N PRO A 180 -19.55 6.05 -6.74
CA PRO A 180 -20.68 5.22 -7.16
C PRO A 180 -21.50 4.63 -6.00
N ILE A 181 -22.83 4.64 -6.14
CA ILE A 181 -23.73 3.98 -5.18
C ILE A 181 -23.53 2.46 -5.20
N GLY A 182 -23.67 1.83 -4.03
CA GLY A 182 -23.54 0.38 -3.87
C GLY A 182 -22.44 -0.03 -2.90
N ARG A 183 -22.09 -1.32 -2.92
CA ARG A 183 -21.08 -1.89 -2.02
C ARG A 183 -19.69 -1.44 -2.46
N VAL A 184 -19.00 -0.72 -1.58
CA VAL A 184 -17.67 -0.16 -1.80
C VAL A 184 -16.75 -0.66 -0.69
N GLU A 185 -15.50 -0.94 -1.06
CA GLU A 185 -14.42 -1.17 -0.10
C GLU A 185 -13.63 0.13 0.06
N ALA A 186 -13.56 0.63 1.29
CA ALA A 186 -12.83 1.84 1.66
C ALA A 186 -11.60 1.45 2.47
N THR A 187 -10.44 1.96 2.11
CA THR A 187 -9.20 1.71 2.85
C THR A 187 -8.54 3.02 3.23
N ALA A 188 -8.09 3.11 4.47
CA ALA A 188 -7.31 4.20 5.01
C ALA A 188 -5.86 3.76 5.22
N ALA A 189 -4.92 4.65 4.89
CA ALA A 189 -3.49 4.42 5.01
C ALA A 189 -2.77 5.70 5.44
N ALA A 190 -1.81 5.58 6.35
CA ALA A 190 -0.93 6.67 6.75
C ALA A 190 0.51 6.15 6.92
N GLU A 191 1.50 6.99 6.69
CA GLU A 191 2.90 6.62 6.86
C GLU A 191 3.19 6.23 8.32
N GLY A 192 3.81 5.06 8.52
CA GLY A 192 4.08 4.53 9.86
C GLY A 192 2.88 3.89 10.56
N TYR A 193 1.76 3.70 9.86
CA TYR A 193 0.55 3.06 10.37
C TYR A 193 0.18 1.81 9.57
N LEU A 194 -0.53 0.89 10.21
CA LEU A 194 -1.20 -0.21 9.52
C LEU A 194 -2.42 0.31 8.76
N THR A 195 -2.66 -0.24 7.58
CA THR A 195 -3.87 0.03 6.79
C THR A 195 -5.10 -0.60 7.45
N ASP A 196 -6.23 0.10 7.39
CA ASP A 196 -7.52 -0.43 7.79
C ASP A 196 -8.52 -0.34 6.64
N ALA A 197 -9.37 -1.36 6.50
CA ALA A 197 -10.29 -1.50 5.39
C ALA A 197 -11.70 -1.85 5.86
N VAL A 198 -12.69 -1.09 5.38
CA VAL A 198 -14.10 -1.22 5.74
C VAL A 198 -14.96 -1.30 4.49
N VAL A 199 -15.94 -2.20 4.51
CA VAL A 199 -16.96 -2.27 3.47
C VAL A 199 -18.17 -1.48 3.89
N LEU A 200 -18.63 -0.55 3.04
CA LEU A 200 -19.86 0.19 3.23
C LEU A 200 -20.77 0.15 1.99
N ASN A 201 -22.03 0.49 2.17
CA ASN A 201 -22.96 0.73 1.06
C ASN A 201 -23.15 2.23 0.87
N VAL A 202 -22.67 2.75 -0.26
CA VAL A 202 -22.80 4.14 -0.65
C VAL A 202 -24.23 4.41 -1.12
N SER A 203 -24.84 5.44 -0.56
CA SER A 203 -26.19 5.92 -0.85
C SER A 203 -26.18 7.13 -1.77
N GLN A 204 -27.31 7.36 -2.44
CA GLN A 204 -27.46 8.44 -3.42
C GLN A 204 -27.37 9.83 -2.77
N ALA A 205 -26.63 10.75 -3.41
CA ALA A 205 -26.50 12.14 -2.97
C ALA A 205 -27.67 13.04 -3.42
N ALA A 206 -28.34 12.74 -4.54
CA ALA A 206 -29.51 13.50 -4.98
C ALA A 206 -30.60 13.54 -3.89
N GLY A 207 -31.04 14.75 -3.52
CA GLY A 207 -32.03 14.95 -2.46
C GLY A 207 -31.51 14.77 -1.03
N SER A 208 -30.21 14.47 -0.85
CA SER A 208 -29.52 14.50 0.44
C SER A 208 -28.65 15.76 0.53
N ASP A 209 -28.71 16.43 1.69
CA ASP A 209 -27.78 17.49 2.08
C ASP A 209 -26.78 17.01 3.14
N GLN A 210 -26.74 15.69 3.41
CA GLN A 210 -25.87 15.10 4.42
C GLN A 210 -24.98 14.03 3.77
N PRO A 211 -23.64 14.19 3.83
CA PRO A 211 -22.70 13.13 3.50
C PRO A 211 -22.90 11.89 4.37
N GLN A 212 -22.50 10.72 3.88
CA GLN A 212 -22.33 9.56 4.74
C GLN A 212 -21.05 9.68 5.54
N HIS A 213 -21.09 9.21 6.78
CA HIS A 213 -19.96 9.30 7.69
C HIS A 213 -19.21 7.97 7.78
N LEU A 214 -17.89 8.00 7.63
CA LEU A 214 -17.00 6.85 7.81
C LEU A 214 -15.70 7.31 8.48
N ASP A 215 -15.46 6.86 9.71
CA ASP A 215 -14.21 7.13 10.42
C ASP A 215 -13.27 5.93 10.37
N PHE A 216 -11.96 6.21 10.46
CA PHE A 216 -10.91 5.21 10.61
C PHE A 216 -10.05 5.50 11.83
N GLU A 217 -9.68 4.45 12.55
CA GLU A 217 -8.70 4.49 13.63
C GLU A 217 -7.51 3.60 13.25
N LEU A 218 -6.40 4.20 12.84
CA LEU A 218 -5.23 3.46 12.39
C LEU A 218 -4.31 3.14 13.57
N VAL A 219 -3.80 1.92 13.56
CA VAL A 219 -2.84 1.45 14.57
C VAL A 219 -1.42 1.78 14.10
N SER A 220 -0.65 2.48 14.93
CA SER A 220 0.76 2.77 14.64
C SER A 220 1.54 1.47 14.45
N GLY A 221 2.39 1.40 13.42
CA GLY A 221 3.27 0.27 13.14
C GLY A 221 4.29 -0.01 14.25
N GLU A 222 4.57 0.99 15.10
CA GLU A 222 5.42 0.86 16.29
C GLU A 222 4.69 0.21 17.48
N THR A 223 3.39 -0.08 17.34
CA THR A 223 2.62 -0.74 18.40
C THR A 223 3.13 -2.17 18.60
N THR A 224 3.43 -2.53 19.84
CA THR A 224 3.80 -3.92 20.19
C THR A 224 2.69 -4.61 20.98
N VAL A 225 2.45 -5.89 20.70
CA VAL A 225 1.47 -6.73 21.39
C VAL A 225 2.08 -8.08 21.79
N PRO A 226 1.56 -8.73 22.84
CA PRO A 226 1.96 -10.10 23.17
C PRO A 226 1.37 -11.09 22.16
N VAL A 227 2.22 -11.92 21.56
CA VAL A 227 1.80 -13.04 20.71
C VAL A 227 1.95 -14.32 21.50
N SER A 228 0.85 -15.06 21.65
CA SER A 228 0.85 -16.36 22.31
C SER A 228 0.40 -17.45 21.36
N GLY A 229 0.87 -18.68 21.60
CA GLY A 229 0.46 -19.81 20.78
C GLY A 229 0.81 -21.15 21.39
N ARG A 230 0.50 -22.20 20.63
CA ARG A 230 0.79 -23.59 20.98
C ARG A 230 1.39 -24.33 19.81
N VAL A 231 2.48 -25.04 20.06
CA VAL A 231 3.18 -25.90 19.10
C VAL A 231 2.81 -27.35 19.37
N VAL A 232 2.32 -28.04 18.34
CA VAL A 232 1.92 -29.45 18.42
C VAL A 232 2.47 -30.25 17.25
N ASN A 233 2.65 -31.55 17.47
CA ASN A 233 2.92 -32.51 16.43
C ASN A 233 1.66 -32.69 15.56
N VAL A 234 1.80 -32.61 14.24
CA VAL A 234 0.66 -32.71 13.32
C VAL A 234 -0.01 -34.09 13.34
N ALA A 235 0.74 -35.17 13.55
CA ALA A 235 0.24 -36.54 13.47
C ALA A 235 -0.41 -36.95 14.79
N THR A 236 0.27 -36.70 15.90
CA THR A 236 -0.18 -37.14 17.24
C THR A 236 -1.03 -36.11 17.96
N GLN A 237 -1.02 -34.85 17.51
CA GLN A 237 -1.62 -33.70 18.19
C GLN A 237 -1.06 -33.44 19.60
N GLN A 238 0.03 -34.11 19.97
CA GLN A 238 0.71 -33.92 21.25
C GLN A 238 1.51 -32.61 21.26
N PRO A 239 1.63 -31.94 22.41
CA PRO A 239 2.43 -30.73 22.53
C PRO A 239 3.92 -31.02 22.32
N ILE A 240 4.60 -30.11 21.63
CA ILE A 240 6.06 -30.17 21.46
C ILE A 240 6.68 -29.26 22.51
N VAL A 241 7.39 -29.86 23.47
CA VAL A 241 8.06 -29.18 24.59
C VAL A 241 9.48 -28.77 24.18
N GLY A 242 9.93 -27.58 24.58
CA GLY A 242 11.27 -27.08 24.28
C GLY A 242 11.49 -26.73 22.80
N ALA A 243 10.42 -26.55 22.02
CA ALA A 243 10.53 -25.99 20.69
C ALA A 243 10.93 -24.51 20.79
N THR A 244 11.94 -24.10 20.04
CA THR A 244 12.39 -22.71 19.98
C THR A 244 11.53 -21.94 18.99
N VAL A 245 10.86 -20.88 19.47
CA VAL A 245 9.98 -20.01 18.70
C VAL A 245 10.63 -18.62 18.60
N ARG A 246 10.63 -18.04 17.40
CA ARG A 246 11.10 -16.69 17.13
C ARG A 246 10.14 -15.96 16.21
N ILE A 247 9.90 -14.68 16.49
CA ILE A 247 9.16 -13.79 15.59
C ILE A 247 10.06 -12.59 15.24
N GLY A 248 10.35 -12.41 13.95
CA GLY A 248 11.30 -11.40 13.47
C GLY A 248 12.66 -11.51 14.17
N ASP A 249 13.18 -10.37 14.63
CA ASP A 249 14.48 -10.26 15.32
C ASP A 249 14.38 -10.35 16.86
N LEU A 250 13.21 -10.72 17.39
CA LEU A 250 13.02 -10.84 18.83
C LEU A 250 13.77 -12.03 19.42
N PRO A 251 14.06 -12.00 20.74
CA PRO A 251 14.66 -13.13 21.43
C PRO A 251 13.88 -14.42 21.24
N ILE A 252 14.61 -15.54 21.13
CA ILE A 252 14.04 -16.88 21.05
C ILE A 252 13.38 -17.22 22.39
N VAL A 253 12.16 -17.78 22.33
CA VAL A 253 11.46 -18.37 23.48
C VAL A 253 11.31 -19.87 23.29
N GLU A 254 11.26 -20.62 24.38
CA GLU A 254 11.01 -22.07 24.35
C GLU A 254 9.57 -22.39 24.75
N THR A 255 8.99 -23.41 24.13
CA THR A 255 7.66 -23.90 24.51
C THR A 255 7.68 -24.65 25.84
N ASP A 256 6.62 -24.47 26.64
CA ASP A 256 6.45 -25.15 27.92
C ASP A 256 6.00 -26.62 27.79
N VAL A 257 5.68 -27.27 28.91
CA VAL A 257 5.26 -28.69 28.94
C VAL A 257 3.89 -28.93 28.27
N GLN A 258 3.10 -27.89 28.06
CA GLN A 258 1.85 -27.92 27.29
C GLN A 258 2.06 -27.47 25.83
N GLY A 259 3.31 -27.22 25.42
CA GLY A 259 3.70 -26.74 24.11
C GLY A 259 3.36 -25.27 23.88
N GLN A 260 3.07 -24.51 24.93
CA GLN A 260 2.66 -23.10 24.83
C GLN A 260 3.87 -22.18 24.82
N PHE A 261 3.73 -21.04 24.15
CA PHE A 261 4.72 -19.96 24.16
C PHE A 261 4.02 -18.60 24.21
N THR A 262 4.73 -17.59 24.72
CA THR A 262 4.34 -16.18 24.67
C THR A 262 5.55 -15.32 24.39
N ILE A 263 5.45 -14.44 23.38
CA ILE A 263 6.44 -13.41 23.05
C ILE A 263 5.79 -12.05 23.32
N PRO A 264 6.26 -11.25 24.30
CA PRO A 264 5.48 -10.14 24.86
C PRO A 264 5.44 -8.85 24.03
N GLN A 265 6.44 -8.61 23.17
CA GLN A 265 6.64 -7.32 22.51
C GLN A 265 6.82 -7.49 21.00
N VAL A 266 5.82 -8.08 20.35
CA VAL A 266 5.82 -8.26 18.90
C VAL A 266 5.20 -7.06 18.22
N LEU A 267 5.92 -6.44 17.29
CA LEU A 267 5.39 -5.36 16.47
C LEU A 267 4.17 -5.85 15.68
N VAL A 268 3.15 -5.01 15.62
CA VAL A 268 1.98 -5.25 14.76
C VAL A 268 2.40 -5.19 13.28
N GLY A 269 1.56 -5.73 12.40
CA GLY A 269 1.85 -5.86 10.98
C GLY A 269 2.31 -7.26 10.58
N GLN A 270 2.85 -7.39 9.37
CA GLN A 270 3.40 -8.66 8.91
C GLN A 270 4.70 -8.98 9.65
N GLN A 271 4.75 -10.17 10.25
CA GLN A 271 5.91 -10.68 10.96
C GLN A 271 6.24 -12.10 10.51
N GLU A 272 7.52 -12.47 10.60
CA GLU A 272 7.96 -13.82 10.26
C GLU A 272 8.07 -14.68 11.52
N LEU A 273 7.27 -15.75 11.58
CA LEU A 273 7.32 -16.75 12.62
C LEU A 273 8.22 -17.91 12.18
N MET A 274 9.18 -18.27 13.03
CA MET A 274 10.03 -19.44 12.87
C MET A 274 9.95 -20.32 14.12
N VAL A 275 9.74 -21.62 13.92
CA VAL A 275 9.75 -22.61 15.01
C VAL A 275 10.67 -23.77 14.65
N LYS A 276 11.54 -24.14 15.58
CA LYS A 276 12.43 -25.31 15.46
C LYS A 276 12.28 -26.21 16.67
N ALA A 277 12.37 -27.52 16.43
CA ALA A 277 12.38 -28.52 17.49
C ALA A 277 13.19 -29.73 17.04
N SER A 278 13.93 -30.35 17.97
CA SER A 278 14.70 -31.56 17.65
C SER A 278 13.77 -32.69 17.18
N GLY A 279 14.09 -33.31 16.04
CA GLY A 279 13.27 -34.37 15.44
C GLY A 279 12.06 -33.87 14.66
N PHE A 280 11.96 -32.57 14.38
CA PHE A 280 10.91 -31.97 13.55
C PHE A 280 11.52 -31.16 12.41
N ASP A 281 10.78 -31.05 11.31
CA ASP A 281 11.09 -30.11 10.24
C ASP A 281 10.95 -28.66 10.74
N ASP A 282 11.84 -27.76 10.30
CA ASP A 282 11.74 -26.34 10.58
C ASP A 282 10.39 -25.79 10.06
N TYR A 283 9.68 -25.05 10.91
CA TYR A 283 8.42 -24.40 10.56
C TYR A 283 8.63 -22.90 10.34
N ARG A 284 8.11 -22.37 9.23
CA ARG A 284 8.18 -20.95 8.88
C ARG A 284 6.84 -20.46 8.35
N GLN A 285 6.40 -19.28 8.78
CA GLN A 285 5.14 -18.67 8.36
C GLN A 285 5.19 -17.14 8.46
N LYS A 286 4.66 -16.43 7.45
CA LYS A 286 4.31 -15.00 7.59
C LYS A 286 2.98 -14.88 8.33
N ILE A 287 2.96 -14.16 9.45
CA ILE A 287 1.78 -13.93 10.28
C ILE A 287 1.40 -12.45 10.26
N GLN A 288 0.11 -12.15 10.26
CA GLN A 288 -0.38 -10.79 10.46
C GLN A 288 -0.63 -10.58 11.96
N VAL A 289 0.24 -9.82 12.62
CA VAL A 289 0.11 -9.47 14.03
C VAL A 289 -0.79 -8.25 14.16
N ALA A 290 -1.84 -8.36 14.95
CA ALA A 290 -2.79 -7.29 15.21
C ALA A 290 -3.19 -7.28 16.69
N PRO A 291 -3.61 -6.12 17.24
CA PRO A 291 -4.18 -6.06 18.57
C PRO A 291 -5.34 -7.04 18.74
N GLY A 292 -5.32 -7.80 19.83
CA GLY A 292 -6.38 -8.79 20.12
C GLY A 292 -6.37 -10.03 19.22
N MET A 293 -5.30 -10.30 18.47
CA MET A 293 -5.19 -11.53 17.66
C MET A 293 -5.39 -12.79 18.51
N SER A 294 -5.97 -13.81 17.89
CA SER A 294 -6.15 -15.11 18.53
C SER A 294 -4.82 -15.83 18.75
N THR A 295 -4.81 -16.79 19.68
CA THR A 295 -3.62 -17.60 19.95
C THR A 295 -3.23 -18.40 18.73
N LEU A 296 -1.95 -18.34 18.35
CA LEU A 296 -1.42 -19.09 17.23
C LEU A 296 -1.43 -20.59 17.50
N ARG A 297 -1.67 -21.37 16.44
CA ARG A 297 -1.57 -22.83 16.48
C ARG A 297 -0.57 -23.29 15.44
N VAL A 298 0.61 -23.66 15.91
CA VAL A 298 1.69 -24.15 15.06
C VAL A 298 1.66 -25.67 15.05
N GLN A 299 1.66 -26.26 13.86
CA GLN A 299 1.71 -27.71 13.68
C GLN A 299 3.01 -28.07 12.96
N MET A 300 3.86 -28.84 13.63
CA MET A 300 5.12 -29.29 13.06
C MET A 300 5.03 -30.76 12.64
N ASN A 301 5.74 -31.10 11.58
CA ASN A 301 5.90 -32.47 11.12
C ASN A 301 7.18 -33.05 11.71
N GLU A 302 7.14 -34.33 12.09
CA GLU A 302 8.35 -35.05 12.46
C GLU A 302 9.31 -35.08 11.27
N ALA A 303 10.60 -34.88 11.56
CA ALA A 303 11.65 -35.01 10.57
C ALA A 303 11.75 -36.48 10.16
N GLY A 304 11.79 -36.75 8.85
CA GLY A 304 11.95 -38.11 8.34
C GLY A 304 13.28 -38.74 8.81
N ASP A 305 13.25 -40.04 9.12
CA ASP A 305 14.39 -40.79 9.69
C ASP A 305 15.63 -40.82 8.80
N GLN A 306 15.52 -40.46 7.52
CA GLN A 306 16.64 -40.34 6.58
C GLN A 306 16.33 -39.21 5.60
N PRO A 307 17.31 -38.36 5.20
CA PRO A 307 17.15 -37.59 3.97
C PRO A 307 16.82 -38.60 2.87
N PRO A 308 15.75 -38.41 2.08
CA PRO A 308 15.45 -39.34 1.01
C PRO A 308 16.73 -39.53 0.16
N PRO A 309 17.12 -40.76 -0.20
CA PRO A 309 18.17 -40.94 -1.19
C PRO A 309 17.75 -40.13 -2.42
N ALA A 310 18.70 -39.45 -3.09
CA ALA A 310 18.38 -38.45 -4.13
C ALA A 310 17.20 -38.93 -5.01
N PRO A 311 16.10 -38.14 -5.13
CA PRO A 311 16.19 -36.78 -5.66
C PRO A 311 15.28 -35.73 -4.96
N TYR A 312 15.67 -34.46 -5.12
CA TYR A 312 14.92 -33.19 -5.08
C TYR A 312 13.55 -33.12 -4.33
N THR A 313 13.36 -32.08 -3.50
CA THR A 313 12.05 -31.77 -2.87
C THR A 313 11.12 -30.98 -3.80
N ILE A 314 11.68 -30.35 -4.84
CA ILE A 314 10.96 -29.73 -5.95
C ILE A 314 11.55 -30.28 -7.26
N SER A 315 10.71 -30.75 -8.17
CA SER A 315 11.14 -31.22 -9.49
C SER A 315 10.15 -30.85 -10.59
N GLY A 316 10.64 -30.84 -11.82
CA GLY A 316 9.82 -30.60 -12.99
C GLY A 316 10.66 -30.60 -14.27
N THR A 317 10.05 -30.08 -15.33
CA THR A 317 10.67 -29.97 -16.65
C THR A 317 10.56 -28.55 -17.18
N VAL A 318 11.55 -28.12 -17.96
CA VAL A 318 11.55 -26.85 -18.67
C VAL A 318 11.54 -27.13 -20.16
N THR A 319 10.51 -26.63 -20.85
CA THR A 319 10.44 -26.65 -22.31
C THR A 319 10.91 -25.30 -22.86
N LEU A 320 12.00 -25.30 -23.63
CA LEU A 320 12.53 -24.12 -24.32
C LEU A 320 12.04 -24.08 -25.77
N LEU A 321 10.96 -23.34 -26.05
CA LEU A 321 10.41 -23.21 -27.40
C LEU A 321 11.27 -22.24 -28.23
N GLY A 322 11.86 -22.75 -29.31
CA GLY A 322 12.69 -21.95 -30.22
C GLY A 322 14.19 -21.95 -29.92
N ALA A 323 14.61 -22.61 -28.85
CA ALA A 323 16.03 -22.80 -28.55
C ALA A 323 16.63 -23.95 -29.40
N PRO A 324 17.97 -23.97 -29.59
CA PRO A 324 18.66 -25.13 -30.17
C PRO A 324 18.41 -26.43 -29.40
N GLU A 325 18.49 -27.57 -30.07
CA GLU A 325 18.37 -28.88 -29.44
C GLU A 325 19.46 -29.07 -28.38
N GLY A 326 19.07 -29.58 -27.20
CA GLY A 326 19.96 -29.75 -26.04
C GLY A 326 20.27 -28.46 -25.28
N ALA A 327 19.58 -27.34 -25.57
CA ALA A 327 19.66 -26.14 -24.76
C ALA A 327 19.21 -26.41 -23.31
N ARG A 328 19.91 -25.79 -22.35
CA ARG A 328 19.71 -26.00 -20.91
C ARG A 328 19.41 -24.68 -20.23
N ALA A 329 18.37 -24.64 -19.40
CA ALA A 329 17.98 -23.44 -18.68
C ALA A 329 18.62 -23.40 -17.28
N GLN A 330 18.94 -22.21 -16.80
CA GLN A 330 19.27 -21.98 -15.39
C GLN A 330 17.96 -21.97 -14.60
N VAL A 331 17.94 -22.65 -13.45
CA VAL A 331 16.83 -22.68 -12.51
C VAL A 331 17.33 -22.17 -11.16
N GLU A 332 16.84 -21.02 -10.75
CA GLU A 332 17.09 -20.43 -9.44
C GLU A 332 15.87 -20.66 -8.56
N VAL A 333 16.10 -21.06 -7.31
CA VAL A 333 15.04 -21.23 -6.30
C VAL A 333 15.28 -20.24 -5.17
N PHE A 334 14.49 -19.17 -5.15
CA PHE A 334 14.56 -18.09 -4.16
C PHE A 334 13.60 -18.36 -3.00
N ASP A 335 14.12 -18.37 -1.77
CA ASP A 335 13.33 -18.48 -0.54
C ASP A 335 12.71 -17.11 -0.25
N THR A 336 11.40 -16.98 -0.46
CA THR A 336 10.66 -15.70 -0.36
C THR A 336 10.45 -15.22 1.08
N ILE A 337 10.73 -16.09 2.05
CA ILE A 337 10.70 -15.76 3.47
C ILE A 337 12.12 -15.34 3.89
N ALA A 338 13.12 -16.17 3.64
CA ALA A 338 14.49 -15.85 4.03
C ALA A 338 15.14 -14.74 3.19
N GLY A 339 14.56 -14.37 2.04
CA GLY A 339 15.07 -13.32 1.16
C GLY A 339 16.40 -13.68 0.50
N VAL A 340 16.68 -14.97 0.31
CA VAL A 340 17.94 -15.48 -0.24
C VAL A 340 17.71 -16.56 -1.29
N VAL A 341 18.66 -16.71 -2.21
CA VAL A 341 18.69 -17.86 -3.13
C VAL A 341 18.95 -19.13 -2.31
N ALA A 342 17.96 -20.02 -2.25
CA ALA A 342 18.06 -21.27 -1.52
C ALA A 342 18.96 -22.27 -2.26
N THR A 343 18.82 -22.33 -3.58
CA THR A 343 19.65 -23.16 -4.44
C THR A 343 19.54 -22.74 -5.91
N GLU A 344 20.53 -23.14 -6.70
CA GLU A 344 20.59 -22.96 -8.14
C GLU A 344 20.93 -24.29 -8.81
N THR A 345 20.33 -24.54 -9.97
CA THR A 345 20.61 -25.72 -10.79
C THR A 345 20.48 -25.39 -12.27
N VAL A 346 20.89 -26.33 -13.13
CA VAL A 346 20.75 -26.25 -14.58
C VAL A 346 19.97 -27.47 -15.03
N THR A 347 18.97 -27.28 -15.90
CA THR A 347 18.20 -28.42 -16.44
C THR A 347 19.11 -29.44 -17.11
N ASP A 348 18.76 -30.71 -17.16
CA ASP A 348 19.46 -31.69 -17.99
C ASP A 348 19.15 -31.48 -19.49
N THR A 349 19.63 -32.39 -20.34
CA THR A 349 19.43 -32.33 -21.80
C THR A 349 17.99 -32.60 -22.24
N ASP A 350 17.18 -33.21 -21.39
CA ASP A 350 15.75 -33.47 -21.62
C ASP A 350 14.88 -32.37 -20.97
N GLY A 351 15.51 -31.33 -20.40
CA GLY A 351 14.83 -30.22 -19.72
C GLY A 351 14.44 -30.51 -18.27
N GLY A 352 14.77 -31.68 -17.73
CA GLY A 352 14.49 -32.04 -16.34
C GLY A 352 15.32 -31.22 -15.35
N TYR A 353 14.73 -30.83 -14.24
CA TYR A 353 15.46 -30.22 -13.12
C TYR A 353 14.93 -30.73 -11.79
N GLY A 354 15.72 -30.53 -10.75
CA GLY A 354 15.18 -30.48 -9.42
C GLY A 354 16.07 -29.75 -8.44
N ALA A 355 15.45 -29.37 -7.34
CA ALA A 355 16.02 -28.59 -6.26
C ALA A 355 15.74 -29.27 -4.92
N PHE A 356 16.72 -29.22 -4.03
CA PHE A 356 16.53 -29.64 -2.64
C PHE A 356 16.45 -28.39 -1.76
N VAL A 357 15.26 -28.16 -1.23
CA VAL A 357 14.94 -27.07 -0.31
C VAL A 357 14.08 -27.60 0.85
N LEU A 358 14.18 -26.95 2.00
CA LEU A 358 13.36 -27.25 3.17
C LEU A 358 11.90 -26.78 2.96
N PRO A 359 10.94 -27.15 3.82
CA PRO A 359 9.59 -26.59 3.75
C PRO A 359 9.60 -25.05 3.80
N GLY A 360 8.78 -24.44 2.95
CA GLY A 360 8.79 -22.99 2.76
C GLY A 360 8.07 -22.54 1.50
N GLU A 361 8.07 -21.23 1.29
CA GLU A 361 7.53 -20.58 0.09
C GLU A 361 8.68 -20.13 -0.82
N TYR A 362 8.66 -20.60 -2.06
CA TYR A 362 9.76 -20.43 -3.01
C TYR A 362 9.28 -19.80 -4.31
N GLN A 363 10.03 -18.82 -4.81
CA GLN A 363 9.93 -18.36 -6.19
C GLN A 363 10.97 -19.11 -7.02
N ILE A 364 10.51 -19.91 -7.98
CA ILE A 364 11.38 -20.63 -8.90
C ILE A 364 11.45 -19.81 -10.18
N THR A 365 12.64 -19.34 -10.52
CA THR A 365 12.92 -18.58 -11.73
C THR A 365 13.71 -19.45 -12.70
N VAL A 366 13.14 -19.67 -13.88
CA VAL A 366 13.80 -20.36 -14.98
C VAL A 366 14.24 -19.32 -15.99
N SER A 367 15.51 -19.37 -16.41
CA SER A 367 16.05 -18.44 -17.39
C SER A 367 16.88 -19.13 -18.46
N TYR A 368 16.81 -18.59 -19.68
CA TYR A 368 17.67 -18.95 -20.79
C TYR A 368 17.99 -17.68 -21.59
N GLU A 369 19.28 -17.35 -21.69
CA GLU A 369 19.76 -16.09 -22.25
C GLU A 369 19.07 -14.87 -21.60
N ARG A 370 18.36 -14.05 -22.38
CA ARG A 370 17.63 -12.85 -21.91
C ARG A 370 16.19 -13.13 -21.47
N HIS A 371 15.71 -14.36 -21.59
CA HIS A 371 14.33 -14.72 -21.29
C HIS A 371 14.26 -15.39 -19.93
N SER A 372 13.24 -15.06 -19.15
CA SER A 372 12.96 -15.72 -17.88
C SER A 372 11.47 -15.84 -17.62
N ILE A 373 11.10 -16.83 -16.82
CA ILE A 373 9.75 -17.02 -16.29
C ILE A 373 9.87 -17.47 -14.83
N SER A 374 8.96 -17.00 -13.98
CA SER A 374 8.95 -17.35 -12.56
C SER A 374 7.61 -17.94 -12.14
N ARG A 375 7.63 -18.80 -11.12
CA ARG A 375 6.43 -19.30 -10.43
C ARG A 375 6.70 -19.44 -8.94
N THR A 376 5.74 -19.01 -8.13
CA THR A 376 5.75 -19.25 -6.68
C THR A 376 5.13 -20.59 -6.36
N VAL A 377 5.77 -21.36 -5.46
CA VAL A 377 5.27 -22.64 -4.95
C VAL A 377 5.42 -22.70 -3.44
N ILE A 378 4.52 -23.45 -2.78
CA ILE A 378 4.57 -23.69 -1.34
C ILE A 378 4.90 -25.17 -1.13
N LEU A 379 6.12 -25.44 -0.64
CA LEU A 379 6.52 -26.78 -0.23
C LEU A 379 6.07 -26.98 1.22
N GLY A 380 5.06 -27.83 1.40
CA GLY A 380 4.62 -28.25 2.73
C GLY A 380 5.69 -29.07 3.46
N GLY A 381 5.58 -29.14 4.80
CA GLY A 381 6.44 -30.01 5.62
C GLY A 381 6.02 -31.48 5.61
N GLY A 382 6.74 -32.31 6.38
CA GLY A 382 6.39 -33.72 6.57
C GLY A 382 6.85 -34.63 5.42
N GLY A 383 7.99 -34.30 4.83
CA GLY A 383 8.59 -35.06 3.74
C GLY A 383 7.82 -34.99 2.42
N GLN A 384 6.91 -34.02 2.25
CA GLN A 384 6.24 -33.78 0.97
C GLN A 384 7.24 -33.41 -0.12
N LYS A 385 6.88 -33.72 -1.37
CA LYS A 385 7.61 -33.32 -2.57
C LYS A 385 6.66 -32.63 -3.53
N LEU A 386 7.14 -31.60 -4.22
CA LEU A 386 6.45 -30.97 -5.32
C LEU A 386 7.03 -31.49 -6.63
N GLU A 387 6.25 -32.28 -7.35
CA GLU A 387 6.61 -32.80 -8.66
C GLU A 387 5.79 -32.08 -9.75
N ASP A 388 6.17 -32.24 -11.01
CA ASP A 388 5.50 -31.64 -12.17
C ASP A 388 5.43 -30.11 -12.16
N ILE A 389 6.40 -29.47 -11.51
CA ILE A 389 6.57 -28.01 -11.50
C ILE A 389 7.21 -27.60 -12.84
N ASN A 390 6.41 -27.68 -13.90
CA ASN A 390 6.86 -27.50 -15.29
C ASN A 390 6.81 -26.05 -15.75
N PHE A 391 7.71 -25.68 -16.66
CA PHE A 391 7.80 -24.36 -17.28
C PHE A 391 7.85 -24.47 -18.80
N THR A 392 7.32 -23.45 -19.48
CA THR A 392 7.51 -23.28 -20.92
C THR A 392 8.01 -21.86 -21.16
N LEU A 393 9.18 -21.74 -21.76
CA LEU A 393 9.85 -20.48 -22.05
C LEU A 393 10.08 -20.37 -23.56
N THR A 394 9.62 -19.27 -24.15
CA THR A 394 9.69 -19.02 -25.60
C THR A 394 10.83 -18.06 -25.92
N ILE A 395 11.69 -18.40 -26.89
CA ILE A 395 13.03 -17.79 -27.09
C ILE A 395 13.18 -16.99 -28.41
N PHE A 396 12.09 -16.73 -29.14
CA PHE A 396 12.16 -16.08 -30.46
C PHE A 396 12.46 -14.58 -30.44
#